data_AF-A0A7W1SCP3-F1
#
_entry.id   AF-A0A7W1SCP3-F1
#
_cell.length_a   1.000
_cell.length_b   1.000
_cell.length_c   1.000
_cell.angle_alpha   90.00
_cell.angle_beta   90.00
_cell.angle_gamma   90.00
#
_symmetry.space_group_name_H-M   'P 1'
#
loop_
_entity.id
_entity.type
_entity.pdbx_description
1 polymer ?
#
loop_
_entity_poly.entity_id
_entity_poly.type
_entity_poly.pdbx_seq_one_letter_code
_entity_poly.pdbx_strand_id
1 'polypeptide(L)'
;DKLDRALKIMADFPELPFVLVGDSGQRDAGLYAEAVTLHPDRIKAIYIRDVDPATATTRDDQVRAHIKIAAQHGVLMLLAPDSQAMAQHAIGLGLIPPRKEAEVRVEVAKDQERPSPGAAAVTEALGIETSRAT
;
A
#
# COMPACT_ATOMS: atom_id res chain seq x y z
N ASP A 1 12.73 5.25 -14.29
CA ASP A 1 11.51 4.44 -14.14
C ASP A 1 10.62 5.03 -13.01
N LYS A 2 9.79 4.24 -12.31
CA LYS A 2 8.96 4.66 -11.15
C LYS A 2 9.84 5.11 -9.96
N LEU A 3 10.97 4.45 -9.71
CA LEU A 3 11.93 4.86 -8.67
C LEU A 3 12.55 6.22 -8.98
N ASP A 4 13.05 6.43 -10.20
CA ASP A 4 13.61 7.75 -10.59
C ASP A 4 12.63 8.90 -10.36
N ARG A 5 11.32 8.67 -10.61
CA ARG A 5 10.29 9.68 -10.35
C ARG A 5 10.12 9.95 -8.86
N ALA A 6 10.11 8.92 -8.03
CA ALA A 6 10.04 9.07 -6.57
C ALA A 6 11.29 9.81 -6.03
N LEU A 7 12.48 9.41 -6.47
CA LEU A 7 13.74 10.05 -6.08
C LEU A 7 13.81 11.50 -6.53
N LYS A 8 13.29 11.82 -7.72
CA LYS A 8 13.19 13.21 -8.18
C LYS A 8 12.30 14.05 -7.27
N ILE A 9 11.11 13.56 -6.91
CA ILE A 9 10.22 14.28 -5.98
C ILE A 9 10.90 14.47 -4.62
N MET A 10 11.59 13.43 -4.11
CA MET A 10 12.34 13.56 -2.85
C MET A 10 13.43 14.63 -2.96
N ALA A 11 14.13 14.70 -4.10
CA ALA A 11 15.15 15.71 -4.36
C ALA A 11 14.56 17.14 -4.46
N ASP A 12 13.37 17.29 -5.03
CA ASP A 12 12.67 18.58 -5.13
C ASP A 12 12.23 19.12 -3.75
N PHE A 13 12.10 18.25 -2.74
CA PHE A 13 11.73 18.61 -1.37
C PHE A 13 12.72 18.07 -0.33
N PRO A 14 13.96 18.56 -0.27
CA PRO A 14 15.06 17.93 0.47
C PRO A 14 14.82 17.81 1.99
N GLU A 15 14.07 18.74 2.58
CA GLU A 15 13.81 18.80 4.02
C GLU A 15 12.58 17.99 4.47
N LEU A 16 11.73 17.55 3.52
CA LEU A 16 10.50 16.85 3.87
C LEU A 16 10.75 15.34 4.05
N PRO A 17 10.15 14.73 5.09
CA PRO A 17 10.07 13.28 5.21
C PRO A 17 8.99 12.72 4.29
N PHE A 18 9.14 11.45 3.92
CA PHE A 18 8.25 10.75 3.01
C PHE A 18 7.68 9.47 3.62
N VAL A 19 6.45 9.17 3.23
CA VAL A 19 5.81 7.86 3.39
C VAL A 19 5.56 7.34 1.99
N LEU A 20 6.00 6.12 1.69
CA LEU A 20 5.85 5.52 0.36
C LEU A 20 4.71 4.51 0.38
N VAL A 21 3.84 4.56 -0.63
CA VAL A 21 2.65 3.70 -0.73
C VAL A 21 2.59 3.09 -2.12
N GLY A 22 2.45 1.77 -2.21
CA GLY A 22 2.38 1.02 -3.47
C GLY A 22 1.67 -0.32 -3.32
N ASP A 23 1.73 -1.17 -4.36
CA ASP A 23 1.00 -2.44 -4.44
C ASP A 23 1.92 -3.66 -4.56
N SER A 24 1.54 -4.81 -3.96
CA SER A 24 2.30 -6.07 -4.00
C SER A 24 2.29 -6.75 -5.38
N GLY A 25 1.31 -6.41 -6.23
CA GLY A 25 1.22 -6.88 -7.61
C GLY A 25 2.25 -6.24 -8.55
N GLN A 26 2.94 -5.20 -8.12
CA GLN A 26 3.97 -4.48 -8.88
C GLN A 26 5.35 -4.65 -8.22
N ARG A 27 6.37 -3.97 -8.75
CA ARG A 27 7.74 -4.00 -8.19
C ARG A 27 7.95 -2.99 -7.05
N ASP A 28 6.88 -2.48 -6.45
CA ASP A 28 6.93 -1.32 -5.55
C ASP A 28 7.74 -1.60 -4.29
N ALA A 29 7.55 -2.77 -3.69
CA ALA A 29 8.31 -3.17 -2.50
C ALA A 29 9.82 -3.16 -2.74
N GLY A 30 10.27 -3.64 -3.91
CA GLY A 30 11.68 -3.66 -4.29
C GLY A 30 12.23 -2.25 -4.52
N LEU A 31 11.51 -1.43 -5.29
CA LEU A 31 11.92 -0.05 -5.56
C LEU A 31 11.99 0.79 -4.28
N TYR A 32 11.06 0.60 -3.33
CA TYR A 32 11.08 1.34 -2.07
C TYR A 32 12.14 0.83 -1.10
N ALA A 33 12.49 -0.45 -1.12
CA ALA A 33 13.65 -0.95 -0.37
C ALA A 33 14.97 -0.35 -0.90
N GLU A 34 15.08 -0.15 -2.21
CA GLU A 34 16.22 0.55 -2.82
C GLU A 34 16.25 2.03 -2.39
N ALA A 35 15.10 2.71 -2.43
CA ALA A 35 14.99 4.10 -1.96
C ALA A 35 15.41 4.25 -0.48
N VAL A 36 15.06 3.29 0.38
CA VAL A 36 15.50 3.25 1.79
C VAL A 36 17.00 3.07 1.93
N THR A 37 17.61 2.23 1.09
CA THR A 37 19.07 2.05 1.11
C THR A 37 19.79 3.36 0.75
N LEU A 38 19.22 4.15 -0.17
CA LEU A 38 19.79 5.43 -0.61
C LEU A 38 19.50 6.59 0.36
N HIS A 39 18.33 6.62 0.99
CA HIS A 39 17.84 7.75 1.79
C HIS A 39 17.09 7.33 3.07
N PRO A 40 17.73 6.56 3.98
CA PRO A 40 17.03 5.93 5.10
C PRO A 40 16.37 6.94 6.05
N ASP A 41 17.04 8.05 6.35
CA ASP A 41 16.54 9.06 7.30
C ASP A 41 15.30 9.82 6.80
N ARG A 42 15.05 9.75 5.49
CA ARG A 42 13.99 10.50 4.81
C ARG A 42 12.69 9.74 4.70
N ILE A 43 12.69 8.42 4.88
CA ILE A 43 11.50 7.59 4.71
C ILE A 43 11.02 7.14 6.09
N LYS A 44 9.80 7.53 6.47
CA LYS A 44 9.25 7.24 7.81
C LYS A 44 8.47 5.93 7.88
N ALA A 45 7.87 5.53 6.77
CA ALA A 45 7.17 4.25 6.64
C ALA A 45 7.00 3.90 5.16
N ILE A 46 6.85 2.60 4.90
CA ILE A 46 6.44 2.07 3.59
C ILE A 46 5.21 1.20 3.76
N TYR A 47 4.20 1.44 2.93
CA TYR A 47 2.97 0.65 2.89
C TYR A 47 2.84 -0.02 1.52
N ILE A 48 2.79 -1.35 1.51
CA ILE A 48 2.53 -2.15 0.32
C ILE A 48 1.16 -2.78 0.48
N ARG A 49 0.18 -2.38 -0.34
CA ARG A 49 -1.14 -3.02 -0.35
C ARG A 49 -0.99 -4.41 -0.94
N ASP A 50 -1.51 -5.39 -0.23
CA ASP A 50 -1.65 -6.72 -0.78
C ASP A 50 -2.84 -6.77 -1.75
N VAL A 51 -2.57 -7.13 -3.01
CA VAL A 51 -3.60 -7.20 -4.05
C VAL A 51 -4.38 -8.52 -4.02
N ASP A 52 -3.88 -9.54 -3.32
CA ASP A 52 -4.55 -10.84 -3.16
C ASP A 52 -4.39 -11.37 -1.71
N PRO A 53 -4.91 -10.64 -0.70
CA PRO A 53 -4.67 -10.96 0.70
C PRO A 53 -5.30 -12.29 1.16
N ALA A 54 -6.18 -12.88 0.35
CA ALA A 54 -6.82 -14.17 0.64
C ALA A 54 -5.92 -15.37 0.30
N THR A 55 -4.86 -15.16 -0.49
CA THR A 55 -4.02 -16.22 -1.03
C THR A 55 -2.57 -15.98 -0.67
N ALA A 56 -1.90 -16.95 -0.03
CA ALA A 56 -0.46 -16.86 0.18
C ALA A 56 0.27 -17.05 -1.15
N THR A 57 1.03 -16.05 -1.60
CA THR A 57 1.73 -16.09 -2.89
C THR A 57 3.25 -15.93 -2.74
N THR A 58 3.97 -16.29 -3.81
CA THR A 58 5.42 -16.03 -3.91
C THR A 58 5.72 -14.52 -3.96
N ARG A 59 4.75 -13.67 -4.31
CA ARG A 59 4.91 -12.20 -4.25
C ARG A 59 5.04 -11.75 -2.81
N ASP A 60 4.25 -12.33 -1.91
CA ASP A 60 4.31 -12.00 -0.48
C ASP A 60 5.69 -12.36 0.09
N ASP A 61 6.29 -13.48 -0.35
CA ASP A 61 7.66 -13.85 0.01
C ASP A 61 8.69 -12.83 -0.49
N GLN A 62 8.51 -12.31 -1.71
CA GLN A 62 9.36 -11.24 -2.25
C GLN A 62 9.21 -9.95 -1.43
N VAL A 63 7.97 -9.54 -1.11
CA VAL A 63 7.74 -8.39 -0.23
C VAL A 63 8.37 -8.62 1.14
N ARG A 64 8.23 -9.81 1.72
CA ARG A 64 8.86 -10.18 3.01
C ARG A 64 10.38 -10.04 2.98
N ALA A 65 11.04 -10.34 1.86
CA ALA A 65 12.47 -10.10 1.71
C ALA A 65 12.80 -8.60 1.75
N HIS A 66 11.99 -7.75 1.09
CA HIS A 66 12.17 -6.31 1.09
C HIS A 66 11.86 -5.65 2.44
N ILE A 67 10.90 -6.20 3.21
CA ILE A 67 10.64 -5.77 4.60
C ILE A 67 11.90 -5.91 5.44
N LYS A 68 12.64 -7.02 5.29
CA LYS A 68 13.91 -7.24 6.03
C LYS A 68 14.98 -6.20 5.66
N ILE A 69 15.08 -5.84 4.38
CA ILE A 69 16.04 -4.82 3.90
C ILE A 69 15.70 -3.45 4.49
N ALA A 70 14.42 -3.06 4.48
CA ALA A 70 13.99 -1.79 5.06
C ALA A 70 14.25 -1.75 6.58
N ALA A 71 13.99 -2.85 7.29
CA ALA A 71 14.21 -2.95 8.72
C ALA A 71 15.71 -2.81 9.10
N GLN A 72 16.64 -3.28 8.26
CA GLN A 72 18.09 -3.08 8.48
C GLN A 72 18.48 -1.59 8.49
N HIS A 73 17.66 -0.73 7.91
CA HIS A 73 17.86 0.72 7.85
C HIS A 73 16.93 1.48 8.82
N GLY A 74 16.25 0.77 9.73
CA GLY A 74 15.35 1.38 10.71
C GLY A 74 14.02 1.85 10.15
N VAL A 75 13.66 1.47 8.91
CA VAL A 75 12.40 1.86 8.27
C VAL A 75 11.41 0.70 8.34
N LEU A 76 10.22 0.97 8.87
CA LEU A 76 9.14 -0.01 8.92
C LEU A 76 8.41 -0.07 7.57
N MET A 77 8.36 -1.29 7.01
CA MET A 77 7.58 -1.62 5.81
C MET A 77 6.48 -2.62 6.19
N LEU A 78 5.24 -2.32 5.79
CA LEU A 78 4.08 -3.14 6.06
C LEU A 78 3.46 -3.64 4.76
N LEU A 79 3.37 -4.97 4.61
CA LEU A 79 2.44 -5.60 3.67
C LEU A 79 1.04 -5.58 4.31
N ALA A 80 0.14 -4.78 3.77
CA ALA A 80 -1.15 -4.47 4.38
C ALA A 80 -2.29 -5.04 3.53
N PRO A 81 -3.23 -5.80 4.11
CA PRO A 81 -4.38 -6.33 3.37
C PRO A 81 -5.33 -5.24 2.88
N ASP A 82 -5.37 -4.09 3.57
CA ASP A 82 -6.20 -2.95 3.24
C ASP A 82 -5.65 -1.65 3.85
N SER A 83 -6.33 -0.55 3.57
CA SER A 83 -5.99 0.77 4.11
C SER A 83 -6.25 0.90 5.62
N GLN A 84 -7.06 0.02 6.23
CA GLN A 84 -7.29 0.06 7.67
C GLN A 84 -6.03 -0.39 8.42
N ALA A 85 -5.40 -1.48 7.97
CA ALA A 85 -4.11 -1.92 8.53
C ALA A 85 -3.03 -0.84 8.39
N MET A 86 -2.97 -0.15 7.24
CA MET A 86 -2.05 0.98 7.04
C MET A 86 -2.33 2.12 8.00
N ALA A 87 -3.60 2.51 8.19
CA ALA A 87 -3.98 3.59 9.07
C ALA A 87 -3.64 3.29 10.53
N GLN A 88 -3.89 2.06 11.01
CA GLN A 88 -3.53 1.65 12.37
C GLN A 88 -2.03 1.75 12.63
N HIS A 89 -1.22 1.30 11.69
CA HIS A 89 0.23 1.45 11.77
C HIS A 89 0.66 2.93 11.73
N ALA A 90 0.08 3.73 10.83
CA ALA A 90 0.35 5.16 10.73
C ALA A 90 -0.01 5.93 12.01
N ILE A 91 -1.08 5.55 12.70
CA ILE A 91 -1.46 6.09 14.01
C ILE A 91 -0.41 5.72 15.06
N GLY A 92 0.03 4.46 15.09
CA GLY A 92 1.09 4.01 15.99
C GLY A 92 2.42 4.76 15.83
N LEU A 93 2.70 5.24 14.61
CA LEU A 93 3.86 6.09 14.31
C LEU A 93 3.61 7.59 14.46
N GLY A 94 2.39 8.00 14.82
CA GLY A 94 2.01 9.41 14.93
C GLY A 94 1.94 10.16 13.58
N LEU A 95 1.91 9.44 12.45
CA LEU A 95 1.83 10.03 11.10
C LEU A 95 0.44 10.59 10.79
N ILE A 96 -0.60 10.00 11.39
CA ILE A 96 -1.97 10.50 11.33
C ILE A 96 -2.61 10.45 12.72
N PRO A 97 -3.57 11.33 13.03
CA PRO A 97 -4.22 11.32 14.34
C PRO A 97 -5.25 10.18 14.46
N PRO A 98 -5.44 9.59 15.65
CA PRO A 98 -6.37 8.47 15.87
C PRO A 98 -7.80 8.70 15.37
N ARG A 99 -8.29 9.96 15.43
CA ARG A 99 -9.63 10.34 14.96
C ARG A 99 -9.88 10.01 13.47
N LYS A 100 -8.82 9.86 12.66
CA LYS A 100 -8.95 9.50 11.24
C LYS A 100 -9.29 8.04 11.01
N GLU A 101 -9.15 7.16 12.01
CA GLU A 101 -9.42 5.73 11.84
C GLU A 101 -10.89 5.45 11.46
N ALA A 102 -11.84 6.20 12.03
CA ALA A 102 -13.25 6.05 11.68
C ALA A 102 -13.53 6.42 10.21
N GLU A 103 -12.92 7.49 9.70
CA GLU A 103 -13.07 7.89 8.30
C GLU A 103 -12.48 6.82 7.36
N VAL A 104 -11.30 6.28 7.68
CA VAL A 104 -10.68 5.22 6.87
C VAL A 104 -11.54 3.96 6.85
N ARG A 105 -12.10 3.55 8.00
CA ARG A 105 -13.01 2.39 8.07
C ARG A 105 -14.22 2.52 7.15
N VAL A 106 -14.80 3.71 7.06
CA VAL A 106 -15.93 3.96 6.15
C VAL A 106 -15.52 3.78 4.68
N GLU A 107 -14.34 4.28 4.30
CA GLU A 107 -13.86 4.12 2.92
C GLU A 107 -13.48 2.67 2.59
N VAL A 108 -12.89 1.93 3.55
CA VAL A 108 -12.59 0.49 3.37
C VAL A 108 -13.87 -0.32 3.15
N ALA A 109 -14.94 -0.04 3.89
CA ALA A 109 -16.22 -0.73 3.70
C ALA A 109 -16.78 -0.50 2.27
N LYS A 110 -16.72 0.75 1.78
CA LYS A 110 -17.13 1.07 0.39
C LYS A 110 -16.27 0.35 -0.65
N ASP A 111 -14.97 0.22 -0.40
CA ASP A 111 -14.05 -0.46 -1.31
C ASP A 111 -14.29 -1.98 -1.34
N GLN A 112 -14.68 -2.60 -0.22
CA GLN A 112 -15.06 -4.01 -0.17
C GLN A 112 -16.37 -4.30 -0.91
N GLU A 113 -17.27 -3.32 -0.97
CA GLU A 113 -18.53 -3.41 -1.72
C GLU A 113 -18.34 -3.19 -3.23
N ARG A 114 -17.20 -2.64 -3.67
CA ARG A 114 -16.92 -2.51 -5.10
C ARG A 114 -16.56 -3.89 -5.68
N PRO A 115 -17.25 -4.34 -6.74
CA PRO A 115 -16.84 -5.53 -7.44
C PRO A 115 -15.42 -5.35 -7.96
N SER A 116 -14.57 -6.36 -7.79
CA SER A 116 -13.21 -6.31 -8.31
C SER A 116 -13.26 -6.07 -9.82
N PRO A 117 -12.27 -5.39 -10.43
CA PRO A 117 -12.27 -5.14 -11.87
C PRO A 117 -12.46 -6.43 -12.69
N GLY A 118 -11.92 -7.55 -12.22
CA GLY A 118 -12.13 -8.87 -12.81
C GLY A 118 -13.56 -9.39 -12.64
N ALA A 119 -14.16 -9.27 -11.45
CA ALA A 119 -15.54 -9.66 -11.21
C ALA A 119 -16.53 -8.79 -11.99
N ALA A 120 -16.32 -7.47 -12.02
CA ALA A 120 -17.13 -6.54 -12.81
C ALA A 120 -17.02 -6.84 -14.31
N ALA A 121 -15.81 -7.07 -14.83
CA ALA A 121 -15.60 -7.45 -16.22
C ALA A 121 -16.24 -8.81 -16.56
N VAL A 122 -16.21 -9.77 -15.63
CA VAL A 122 -16.89 -11.08 -15.80
C VAL A 122 -18.41 -10.91 -15.77
N THR A 123 -18.96 -10.12 -14.84
CA THR A 123 -20.41 -9.84 -14.76
C THR A 123 -20.91 -9.10 -16.01
N GLU A 124 -20.14 -8.12 -16.50
CA GLU A 124 -20.41 -7.39 -17.74
C GLU A 124 -20.31 -8.30 -18.97
N ALA A 125 -19.26 -9.11 -19.07
CA ALA A 125 -19.10 -10.08 -20.17
C ALA A 125 -20.16 -11.19 -20.15
N LEU A 126 -20.71 -11.54 -18.98
CA LEU A 126 -21.77 -12.53 -18.82
C LEU A 126 -23.19 -11.93 -18.92
N GLY A 127 -23.34 -10.61 -19.07
CA GLY A 127 -24.63 -9.94 -19.25
C GLY A 127 -25.59 -10.09 -18.06
N ILE A 128 -25.08 -10.31 -16.84
CA ILE A 128 -25.93 -10.45 -15.65
C ILE A 128 -26.24 -9.05 -15.11
N GLU A 129 -27.35 -8.46 -15.55
CA GLU A 129 -27.88 -7.24 -14.92
C GLU A 129 -28.21 -7.53 -13.46
N THR A 130 -27.54 -6.84 -12.53
CA THR A 130 -27.88 -6.89 -11.11
C THR A 130 -29.20 -6.14 -10.90
N SER A 131 -30.30 -6.89 -10.90
CA SER A 131 -31.62 -6.40 -10.52
C SER A 131 -31.55 -5.79 -9.12
N ARG A 132 -31.65 -4.45 -9.05
CA ARG A 132 -31.81 -3.70 -7.80
C ARG A 132 -33.20 -3.99 -7.26
N ALA A 133 -33.28 -4.79 -6.20
CA ALA A 133 -34.49 -4.92 -5.41
C ALA A 133 -34.80 -3.58 -4.73
N THR A 134 -36.01 -3.08 -5.01
CA THR A 134 -36.69 -1.91 -4.41
C THR A 134 -36.93 -2.06 -2.92
#